data_AF-A0A521PX27-F1
#
_entry.id   AF-A0A521PX27-F1
#
_cell.length_a   1.000
_cell.length_b   1.000
_cell.length_c   1.000
_cell.angle_alpha   90.00
_cell.angle_beta   90.00
_cell.angle_gamma   90.00
#
_symmetry.space_group_name_H-M   'P 1'
#
loop_
_entity.id
_entity.type
_entity.pdbx_description
1 polymer ?
#
loop_
_entity_poly.entity_id
_entity_poly.type
_entity_poly.pdbx_seq_one_letter_code
_entity_poly.pdbx_strand_id
1 'polypeptide(L)'
;MLGHAERGAPQDFAERQAHNRRISAGIVLLFILFFLLVGFSVDYLYLDAFTPKGPPFAVATVVSLTLATGITLTSYYYGSELILGSLGAEGLNQQLPEHRELHNVVTEMALASGCPMPKVYVIFDPAPNALATGRDEFHASICATTGLLALVNREELQGVVAHEISHIRNQDILVMTLVSVLVGGVALLSDWAQRSFSSSRSRESEEGKNLWLAIPAYLLIIFSPLISRLLAMAVSRQREYLADATAVEYTRNPLGLAKALEKIRDAAMPFQLASSGTAQLFFVNPLSRPVDDREGALADLL
;
A
#
# COMPACT_ATOMS: atom_id res chain seq x y z
N MET A 1 -2.06 34.67 29.39
CA MET A 1 -3.28 33.85 29.22
C MET A 1 -3.11 33.05 27.93
N LEU A 2 -2.19 32.08 27.91
CA LEU A 2 -2.46 30.63 28.03
C LEU A 2 -3.59 30.15 27.09
N GLY A 3 -3.28 30.11 25.80
CA GLY A 3 -3.93 29.24 24.83
C GLY A 3 -3.00 28.10 24.48
N HIS A 4 -2.74 27.20 25.43
CA HIS A 4 -2.19 25.89 25.10
C HIS A 4 -3.31 25.12 24.42
N ALA A 5 -3.24 25.07 23.09
CA ALA A 5 -3.98 24.11 22.28
C ALA A 5 -3.83 22.73 22.94
N GLU A 6 -4.97 22.12 23.22
CA GLU A 6 -5.11 20.78 23.76
C GLU A 6 -4.21 19.84 22.94
N ARG A 7 -3.07 19.47 23.52
CA ARG A 7 -2.29 18.34 23.02
C ARG A 7 -3.19 17.14 23.29
N GLY A 8 -3.85 16.68 22.23
CA GLY A 8 -4.76 15.54 22.27
C GLY A 8 -4.13 14.42 23.08
N ALA A 9 -4.93 13.83 23.98
CA ALA A 9 -4.56 12.65 24.73
C ALA A 9 -3.88 11.62 23.81
N PRO A 10 -2.94 10.78 24.32
CA PRO A 10 -2.45 9.65 23.53
C PRO A 10 -3.68 8.87 23.04
N GLN A 11 -3.88 8.86 21.72
CA GLN A 11 -5.01 8.16 21.12
C GLN A 11 -4.92 6.70 21.56
N ASP A 12 -5.96 6.21 22.22
CA ASP A 12 -6.04 4.81 22.60
C ASP A 12 -5.97 3.95 21.34
N PHE A 13 -5.25 2.82 21.41
CA PHE A 13 -5.10 1.90 20.27
C PHE A 13 -6.47 1.51 19.70
N ALA A 14 -7.48 1.32 20.56
CA ALA A 14 -8.82 0.98 20.14
C ALA A 14 -9.49 2.07 19.29
N GLU A 15 -9.32 3.35 19.65
CA GLU A 15 -9.83 4.48 18.87
C GLU A 15 -9.16 4.56 17.50
N ARG A 16 -7.85 4.32 17.47
CA ARG A 16 -7.05 4.36 16.23
C ARG A 16 -7.40 3.22 15.29
N GLN A 17 -7.57 2.01 15.83
CA GLN A 17 -8.11 0.88 15.06
C GLN A 17 -9.50 1.18 14.52
N ALA A 18 -10.40 1.76 15.32
CA ALA A 18 -11.73 2.14 14.85
C ALA A 18 -11.68 3.20 13.74
N HIS A 19 -10.77 4.17 13.85
CA HIS A 19 -10.52 5.18 12.83
C HIS A 19 -10.02 4.54 11.52
N ASN A 20 -9.02 3.67 11.59
CA ASN A 20 -8.46 2.99 10.42
C ASN A 20 -9.46 2.03 9.74
N ARG A 21 -10.33 1.37 10.52
CA ARG A 21 -11.46 0.61 9.96
C ARG A 21 -12.43 1.49 9.19
N ARG A 22 -12.74 2.70 9.69
CA ARG A 22 -13.59 3.66 8.98
C ARG A 22 -12.93 4.17 7.71
N ILE A 23 -11.63 4.47 7.73
CA ILE A 23 -10.87 4.84 6.54
C ILE A 23 -10.90 3.71 5.51
N SER A 24 -10.62 2.47 5.94
CA SER A 24 -10.65 1.29 5.07
C SER A 24 -12.02 1.09 4.44
N ALA A 25 -13.10 1.21 5.22
CA ALA A 25 -14.47 1.18 4.70
C ALA A 25 -14.75 2.32 3.72
N GLY A 26 -14.24 3.52 3.99
CA GLY A 26 -14.31 4.67 3.10
C GLY A 26 -13.60 4.44 1.76
N ILE A 27 -12.42 3.83 1.78
CA ILE A 27 -11.67 3.43 0.58
C ILE A 27 -12.49 2.45 -0.26
N VAL A 28 -13.03 1.41 0.36
CA VAL A 28 -13.88 0.42 -0.31
C VAL A 28 -15.13 1.07 -0.89
N LEU A 29 -15.83 1.91 -0.12
CA LEU A 29 -17.01 2.62 -0.59
C LEU A 29 -16.71 3.53 -1.77
N LEU A 30 -15.61 4.29 -1.70
CA LEU A 30 -15.15 5.17 -2.78
C LEU A 30 -14.84 4.36 -4.05
N PHE A 31 -14.20 3.21 -3.91
CA PHE A 31 -13.91 2.31 -5.01
C PHE A 31 -15.17 1.72 -5.65
N ILE A 32 -16.15 1.29 -4.84
CA ILE A 32 -17.44 0.78 -5.34
C ILE A 32 -18.24 1.89 -6.04
N LEU A 33 -18.33 3.08 -5.43
CA LEU A 33 -19.02 4.23 -6.01
C LEU A 33 -18.39 4.63 -7.35
N PHE A 34 -17.07 4.54 -7.45
CA PHE A 34 -16.34 4.78 -8.68
C PHE A 34 -16.75 3.78 -9.77
N PHE A 35 -16.72 2.47 -9.50
CA PHE A 35 -17.08 1.44 -10.49
C PHE A 35 -18.56 1.52 -10.90
N LEU A 36 -19.42 1.94 -9.97
CA LEU A 36 -20.82 2.28 -10.25
C LEU A 36 -20.90 3.41 -11.27
N LEU A 37 -20.19 4.52 -11.03
CA LEU A 37 -20.21 5.69 -11.93
C LEU A 37 -19.68 5.33 -13.32
N VAL A 38 -18.58 4.57 -13.41
CA VAL A 38 -18.03 4.11 -14.68
C VAL A 38 -19.03 3.22 -15.43
N GLY A 39 -19.60 2.22 -14.76
CA GLY A 39 -20.58 1.32 -15.36
C GLY A 39 -21.81 2.07 -15.86
N PHE A 40 -22.34 2.98 -15.04
CA PHE A 40 -23.47 3.82 -15.40
C PHE A 40 -23.16 4.74 -16.60
N SER A 41 -21.96 5.30 -16.65
CA SER A 41 -21.51 6.14 -17.76
C SER A 41 -21.42 5.35 -19.07
N VAL A 42 -20.94 4.10 -19.02
CA VAL A 42 -20.88 3.22 -20.20
C VAL A 42 -22.27 2.86 -20.68
N ASP A 43 -23.17 2.47 -19.76
CA ASP A 43 -24.56 2.16 -20.09
C ASP A 43 -25.27 3.35 -20.75
N TYR A 44 -25.10 4.55 -20.21
CA TYR A 44 -25.75 5.77 -20.71
C TYR A 44 -25.17 6.28 -22.03
N LEU A 45 -23.84 6.30 -22.18
CA LEU A 45 -23.18 6.95 -23.32
C LEU A 45 -22.96 6.00 -24.53
N TYR A 46 -22.86 4.69 -24.31
CA TYR A 46 -22.45 3.74 -25.36
C TYR A 46 -23.48 2.68 -25.68
N LEU A 47 -24.25 2.23 -24.69
CA LEU A 47 -25.24 1.17 -24.88
C LEU A 47 -26.65 1.71 -25.12
N ASP A 48 -26.82 3.04 -25.07
CA ASP A 48 -28.12 3.71 -25.11
C ASP A 48 -29.12 3.05 -24.12
N ALA A 49 -28.62 2.58 -22.98
CA ALA A 49 -29.44 1.92 -21.97
C ALA A 49 -30.55 2.87 -21.51
N PHE A 50 -31.72 2.32 -21.19
CA PHE A 50 -32.94 3.09 -20.87
C PHE A 50 -33.57 3.86 -22.05
N THR A 51 -33.07 3.67 -23.29
CA THR A 51 -33.75 4.15 -24.51
C THR A 51 -34.48 3.00 -25.24
N PRO A 52 -35.41 3.29 -26.17
CA PRO A 52 -36.10 2.25 -26.95
C PRO A 52 -35.20 1.37 -27.83
N LYS A 53 -33.95 1.78 -28.07
CA LYS A 53 -32.99 1.08 -28.94
C LYS A 53 -31.95 0.28 -28.13
N GLY A 54 -31.77 0.59 -26.85
CA GLY A 54 -30.78 -0.04 -26.00
C GLY A 54 -31.36 -1.16 -25.12
N PRO A 55 -30.51 -1.81 -24.32
CA PRO A 55 -30.96 -2.82 -23.37
C PRO A 55 -31.85 -2.18 -22.28
N PRO A 56 -32.88 -2.91 -21.80
CA PRO A 56 -33.80 -2.39 -20.78
C PRO A 56 -33.19 -2.36 -19.37
N PHE A 57 -31.97 -2.88 -19.20
CA PHE A 57 -31.26 -2.92 -17.92
C PHE A 57 -29.80 -2.49 -18.10
N ALA A 58 -29.21 -1.98 -17.01
CA ALA A 58 -27.85 -1.45 -16.96
C ALA A 58 -26.79 -2.58 -16.92
N VAL A 59 -26.52 -3.19 -18.08
CA VAL A 59 -25.61 -4.34 -18.23
C VAL A 59 -24.21 -3.98 -17.73
N ALA A 60 -23.65 -2.86 -18.18
CA ALA A 60 -22.28 -2.48 -17.85
C ALA A 60 -22.13 -2.15 -16.36
N THR A 61 -23.15 -1.55 -15.75
CA THR A 61 -23.20 -1.25 -14.30
C THR A 61 -23.21 -2.53 -13.47
N VAL A 62 -24.01 -3.54 -13.86
CA VAL A 62 -24.03 -4.82 -13.14
C VAL A 62 -22.68 -5.52 -13.25
N VAL A 63 -22.08 -5.54 -14.44
CA VAL A 63 -20.75 -6.12 -14.67
C VAL A 63 -19.69 -5.38 -13.85
N SER A 64 -19.68 -4.05 -13.88
CA SER A 64 -18.69 -3.23 -13.17
C SER A 64 -18.77 -3.41 -11.66
N LEU A 65 -19.98 -3.46 -11.09
CA LEU A 65 -20.21 -3.70 -9.66
C LEU A 65 -19.81 -5.12 -9.25
N THR A 66 -20.09 -6.12 -10.08
CA THR A 66 -19.68 -7.51 -9.83
C THR A 66 -18.16 -7.61 -9.80
N LEU A 67 -17.48 -6.96 -10.75
CA LEU A 67 -16.03 -6.89 -10.82
C LEU A 67 -15.44 -6.14 -9.60
N ALA A 68 -16.00 -4.97 -9.26
CA ALA A 68 -15.55 -4.16 -8.12
C ALA A 68 -15.66 -4.93 -6.80
N THR A 69 -16.77 -5.65 -6.62
CA THR A 69 -16.99 -6.51 -5.44
C THR A 69 -15.98 -7.64 -5.41
N GLY A 70 -15.75 -8.31 -6.54
CA GLY A 70 -14.73 -9.36 -6.67
C GLY A 70 -13.33 -8.86 -6.32
N ILE A 71 -12.90 -7.75 -6.93
CA ILE A 71 -11.59 -7.13 -6.65
C ILE A 71 -11.46 -6.73 -5.18
N THR A 72 -12.49 -6.13 -4.59
CA THR A 72 -12.48 -5.72 -3.18
C THR A 72 -12.32 -6.92 -2.25
N LEU A 73 -13.10 -7.99 -2.48
CA LEU A 73 -13.02 -9.21 -1.69
C LEU A 73 -11.64 -9.86 -1.84
N THR A 74 -11.13 -9.98 -3.07
CA THR A 74 -9.78 -10.51 -3.30
C THR A 74 -8.72 -9.65 -2.62
N SER A 75 -8.82 -8.32 -2.68
CA SER A 75 -7.88 -7.41 -2.02
C SER A 75 -7.90 -7.54 -0.50
N TYR A 76 -9.08 -7.73 0.09
CA TYR A 76 -9.22 -7.87 1.55
C TYR A 76 -8.74 -9.23 2.08
N TYR A 77 -9.04 -10.33 1.37
CA TYR A 77 -8.72 -11.68 1.83
C TYR A 77 -7.34 -12.17 1.38
N TYR A 78 -6.87 -11.75 0.20
CA TYR A 78 -5.66 -12.24 -0.45
C TYR A 78 -4.66 -11.12 -0.80
N GLY A 79 -4.92 -9.88 -0.36
CA GLY A 79 -4.07 -8.74 -0.72
C GLY A 79 -2.63 -8.89 -0.23
N SER A 80 -2.45 -9.44 0.98
CA SER A 80 -1.12 -9.72 1.53
C SER A 80 -0.33 -10.70 0.66
N GLU A 81 -0.96 -11.80 0.25
CA GLU A 81 -0.36 -12.80 -0.62
C GLU A 81 -0.06 -12.25 -2.02
N LEU A 82 -0.94 -11.41 -2.58
CA LEU A 82 -0.70 -10.73 -3.86
C LEU A 82 0.51 -9.80 -3.81
N ILE A 83 0.61 -9.00 -2.74
CA ILE A 83 1.74 -8.10 -2.51
C ILE A 83 3.03 -8.91 -2.35
N LEU A 84 3.05 -9.86 -1.41
CA LEU A 84 4.24 -10.68 -1.13
C LEU A 84 4.70 -11.46 -2.36
N GLY A 85 3.76 -12.03 -3.11
CA GLY A 85 4.06 -12.72 -4.37
C GLY A 85 4.62 -11.79 -5.44
N SER A 86 4.11 -10.55 -5.55
CA SER A 86 4.64 -9.56 -6.50
C SER A 86 6.06 -9.10 -6.17
N LEU A 87 6.45 -9.17 -4.90
CA LEU A 87 7.77 -8.79 -4.41
C LEU A 87 8.76 -9.97 -4.37
N GLY A 88 8.33 -11.18 -4.74
CA GLY A 88 9.17 -12.37 -4.67
C GLY A 88 9.55 -12.74 -3.23
N ALA A 89 8.67 -12.46 -2.26
CA ALA A 89 8.92 -12.76 -0.86
C ALA A 89 8.88 -14.27 -0.61
N GLU A 90 9.91 -14.79 0.07
CA GLU A 90 10.03 -16.20 0.41
C GLU A 90 9.95 -16.41 1.93
N GLY A 91 9.55 -17.62 2.33
CA GLY A 91 9.49 -17.99 3.74
C GLY A 91 10.89 -18.10 4.38
N LEU A 92 10.96 -17.94 5.70
CA LEU A 92 12.22 -18.06 6.41
C LEU A 92 12.85 -19.46 6.29
N ASN A 93 14.10 -19.49 5.85
CA ASN A 93 14.99 -20.63 6.06
C ASN A 93 15.72 -20.53 7.42
N GLN A 94 15.29 -21.33 8.41
CA GLN A 94 15.89 -21.32 9.76
C GLN A 94 17.34 -21.81 9.83
N GLN A 95 17.89 -22.37 8.75
CA GLN A 95 19.30 -22.76 8.68
C GLN A 95 20.22 -21.55 8.51
N LEU A 96 19.69 -20.42 8.02
CA LEU A 96 20.43 -19.19 7.84
C LEU A 96 20.42 -18.36 9.13
N PRO A 97 21.59 -17.93 9.66
CA PRO A 97 21.68 -17.14 10.89
C PRO A 97 20.84 -15.86 10.85
N GLU A 98 20.88 -15.12 9.74
CA GLU A 98 20.16 -13.87 9.52
C GLU A 98 18.63 -14.05 9.56
N HIS A 99 18.12 -15.15 9.00
CA HIS A 99 16.69 -15.47 9.02
C HIS A 99 16.22 -15.86 10.42
N ARG A 100 17.06 -16.58 11.16
CA ARG A 100 16.80 -16.93 12.57
C ARG A 100 16.83 -15.68 13.45
N GLU A 101 17.75 -14.76 13.21
CA GLU A 101 17.79 -13.48 13.91
C GLU A 101 16.53 -12.66 13.65
N LEU A 102 16.10 -12.53 12.39
CA LEU A 102 14.85 -11.85 12.04
C LEU A 102 13.65 -12.51 12.73
N HIS A 103 13.55 -13.84 12.72
CA HIS A 103 12.49 -14.56 13.42
C HIS A 103 12.45 -14.22 14.92
N ASN A 104 13.61 -14.23 15.57
CA ASN A 104 13.73 -13.93 17.00
C ASN A 104 13.33 -12.49 17.30
N VAL A 105 13.80 -11.53 16.50
CA VAL A 105 13.46 -10.12 16.65
C VAL A 105 11.95 -9.90 16.47
N VAL A 106 11.33 -10.49 15.45
CA VAL A 106 9.88 -10.40 15.26
C VAL A 106 9.14 -11.04 16.44
N THR A 107 9.60 -12.17 16.94
CA THR A 107 9.00 -12.83 18.11
C THR A 107 9.06 -11.93 19.36
N GLU A 108 10.21 -11.32 19.62
CA GLU A 108 10.42 -10.42 20.75
C GLU A 108 9.52 -9.19 20.68
N MET A 109 9.42 -8.58 19.50
CA MET A 109 8.59 -7.39 19.31
C MET A 109 7.09 -7.73 19.30
N ALA A 110 6.69 -8.92 18.84
CA ALA A 110 5.33 -9.42 18.96
C ALA A 110 4.94 -9.61 20.44
N LEU A 111 5.85 -10.20 21.24
CA LEU A 111 5.67 -10.33 22.68
C LEU A 111 5.60 -8.97 23.39
N ALA A 112 6.48 -8.03 23.05
CA ALA A 112 6.52 -6.71 23.66
C ALA A 112 5.26 -5.87 23.36
N SER A 113 4.73 -5.99 22.14
CA SER A 113 3.52 -5.27 21.70
C SER A 113 2.21 -5.95 22.10
N GLY A 114 2.27 -7.23 22.49
CA GLY A 114 1.10 -8.06 22.77
C GLY A 114 0.31 -8.47 21.52
N CYS A 115 0.91 -8.35 20.32
CA CYS A 115 0.27 -8.79 19.09
C CYS A 115 0.50 -10.29 18.83
N PRO A 116 -0.40 -10.98 18.09
CA PRO A 116 -0.13 -12.33 17.60
C PRO A 116 1.12 -12.36 16.72
N MET A 117 1.87 -13.47 16.75
CA MET A 117 3.07 -13.62 15.94
C MET A 117 2.74 -13.49 14.44
N PRO A 118 3.26 -12.46 13.73
CA PRO A 118 3.06 -12.30 12.31
C PRO A 118 3.80 -13.37 11.51
N LYS A 119 3.34 -13.67 10.29
CA LYS A 119 4.11 -14.47 9.34
C LYS A 119 5.35 -13.68 8.92
N VAL A 120 6.50 -14.34 8.81
CA VAL A 120 7.75 -13.67 8.49
C VAL A 120 8.30 -14.15 7.15
N TYR A 121 8.66 -13.20 6.30
CA TYR A 121 9.19 -13.42 4.96
C TYR A 121 10.49 -12.66 4.74
N VAL A 122 11.26 -13.08 3.75
CA VAL A 122 12.46 -12.36 3.28
C VAL A 122 12.32 -12.10 1.78
N ILE A 123 12.67 -10.89 1.35
CA ILE A 123 12.79 -10.53 -0.06
C ILE A 123 14.28 -10.48 -0.44
N PHE A 124 14.64 -11.19 -1.50
CA PHE A 124 15.99 -11.19 -2.05
C PHE A 124 16.24 -9.94 -2.90
N ASP A 125 16.45 -8.81 -2.24
CA ASP A 125 16.82 -7.53 -2.85
C ASP A 125 17.94 -6.87 -2.02
N PRO A 126 18.99 -6.30 -2.66
CA PRO A 126 20.06 -5.59 -1.98
C PRO A 126 19.63 -4.22 -1.41
N ALA A 127 18.51 -3.65 -1.87
CA ALA A 127 17.99 -2.40 -1.33
C ALA A 127 17.50 -2.62 0.11
N PRO A 128 18.05 -1.92 1.12
CA PRO A 128 17.69 -2.15 2.51
C PRO A 128 16.28 -1.64 2.80
N ASN A 129 15.36 -2.53 3.14
CA ASN A 129 13.99 -2.17 3.47
C ASN A 129 13.25 -3.25 4.29
N ALA A 130 12.13 -2.87 4.88
CA ALA A 130 11.16 -3.76 5.50
C ALA A 130 9.74 -3.30 5.16
N LEU A 131 8.75 -4.16 5.38
CA LEU A 131 7.33 -3.80 5.25
C LEU A 131 6.46 -4.72 6.12
N ALA A 132 5.29 -4.21 6.48
CA ALA A 132 4.19 -4.98 7.02
C ALA A 132 2.95 -4.93 6.11
N THR A 133 2.25 -6.06 5.99
CA THR A 133 1.04 -6.19 5.19
C THR A 133 0.06 -7.16 5.84
N GLY A 134 -1.22 -7.04 5.51
CA GLY A 134 -2.27 -7.87 6.10
C GLY A 134 -3.58 -7.12 6.30
N ARG A 135 -4.60 -7.86 6.71
CA ARG A 135 -5.95 -7.31 6.93
C ARG A 135 -6.27 -7.01 8.39
N ASP A 136 -5.61 -7.69 9.31
CA ASP A 136 -5.76 -7.57 10.76
C ASP A 136 -4.54 -8.18 11.47
N GLU A 137 -4.47 -8.04 12.79
CA GLU A 137 -3.36 -8.50 13.63
C GLU A 137 -3.12 -10.02 13.57
N PHE A 138 -4.15 -10.82 13.31
CA PHE A 138 -4.05 -12.29 13.21
C PHE A 138 -3.64 -12.76 11.81
N HIS A 139 -3.78 -11.89 10.82
CA HIS A 139 -3.47 -12.15 9.42
C HIS A 139 -2.42 -11.16 8.91
N ALA A 140 -1.46 -10.82 9.77
CA ALA A 140 -0.35 -9.93 9.47
C ALA A 140 0.88 -10.71 8.99
N SER A 141 1.63 -10.08 8.11
CA SER A 141 2.92 -10.54 7.61
C SER A 141 3.94 -9.40 7.72
N ILE A 142 5.16 -9.73 8.13
CA ILE A 142 6.32 -8.85 8.11
C ILE A 142 7.32 -9.40 7.09
N CYS A 143 7.93 -8.51 6.34
CA CYS A 143 9.00 -8.86 5.44
C CYS A 143 10.19 -7.91 5.59
N ALA A 144 11.41 -8.45 5.48
CA ALA A 144 12.65 -7.69 5.44
C ALA A 144 13.45 -8.09 4.19
N THR A 145 14.20 -7.16 3.62
CA THR A 145 15.07 -7.46 2.49
C THR A 145 16.40 -8.04 2.96
N THR A 146 17.05 -8.83 2.11
CA THR A 146 18.44 -9.28 2.35
C THR A 146 19.40 -8.10 2.54
N GLY A 147 19.17 -6.98 1.84
CA GLY A 147 19.92 -5.75 2.02
C GLY A 147 19.80 -5.17 3.41
N LEU A 148 18.59 -5.19 4.00
CA LEU A 148 18.38 -4.70 5.37
C LEU A 148 19.11 -5.59 6.36
N LEU A 149 18.91 -6.91 6.27
CA LEU A 149 19.51 -7.88 7.19
C LEU A 149 21.04 -7.86 7.17
N ALA A 150 21.65 -7.48 6.04
CA ALA A 150 23.10 -7.33 5.92
C ALA A 150 23.63 -5.98 6.45
N LEU A 151 22.78 -4.96 6.54
CA LEU A 151 23.16 -3.58 6.85
C LEU A 151 23.05 -3.25 8.35
N VAL A 152 21.95 -3.68 8.97
CA VAL A 152 21.63 -3.32 10.35
C VAL A 152 22.10 -4.39 11.33
N ASN A 153 22.45 -3.97 12.55
CA ASN A 153 22.66 -4.92 13.65
C ASN A 153 21.32 -5.28 14.32
N ARG A 154 21.36 -6.22 15.25
CA ARG A 154 20.17 -6.73 15.94
C ARG A 154 19.35 -5.65 16.67
N GLU A 155 19.99 -4.66 17.31
CA GLU A 155 19.28 -3.59 18.02
C GLU A 155 18.58 -2.63 17.05
N GLU A 156 19.24 -2.32 15.94
CA GLU A 156 18.68 -1.53 14.85
C GLU A 156 17.53 -2.28 14.16
N LEU A 157 17.67 -3.60 13.95
CA LEU A 157 16.62 -4.46 13.41
C LEU A 157 15.40 -4.52 14.33
N GLN A 158 15.60 -4.58 15.65
CA GLN A 158 14.50 -4.46 16.62
C GLN A 158 13.76 -3.12 16.46
N GLY A 159 14.47 -2.02 16.23
CA GLY A 159 13.88 -0.71 15.94
C GLY A 159 12.96 -0.74 14.72
N VAL A 160 13.48 -1.23 13.59
CA VAL A 160 12.70 -1.33 12.33
C VAL A 160 11.50 -2.25 12.49
N VAL A 161 11.69 -3.44 13.05
CA VAL A 161 10.60 -4.41 13.24
C VAL A 161 9.55 -3.92 14.24
N ALA A 162 9.95 -3.19 15.28
CA ALA A 162 9.01 -2.58 16.23
C ALA A 162 8.15 -1.50 15.57
N HIS A 163 8.73 -0.71 14.67
CA HIS A 163 7.99 0.25 13.86
C HIS A 163 6.96 -0.48 12.97
N GLU A 164 7.37 -1.52 12.24
CA GLU A 164 6.44 -2.32 11.42
C GLU A 164 5.33 -2.99 12.25
N ILE A 165 5.64 -3.47 13.45
CA ILE A 165 4.65 -4.04 14.38
C ILE A 165 3.66 -2.99 14.89
N SER A 166 4.10 -1.75 15.06
CA SER A 166 3.19 -0.67 15.46
C SER A 166 2.09 -0.45 14.41
N HIS A 167 2.39 -0.58 13.11
CA HIS A 167 1.40 -0.52 12.04
C HIS A 167 0.42 -1.69 12.09
N ILE A 168 0.91 -2.89 12.44
CA ILE A 168 0.04 -4.06 12.68
C ILE A 168 -0.92 -3.76 13.82
N ARG A 169 -0.39 -3.29 14.96
CA ARG A 169 -1.17 -3.01 16.17
C ARG A 169 -2.20 -1.89 15.97
N ASN A 170 -1.86 -0.89 15.16
CA ASN A 170 -2.75 0.22 14.81
C ASN A 170 -3.74 -0.11 13.69
N GLN A 171 -3.66 -1.30 13.06
CA GLN A 171 -4.42 -1.65 11.85
C GLN A 171 -4.16 -0.72 10.65
N ASP A 172 -2.98 -0.11 10.60
CA ASP A 172 -2.54 0.67 9.43
C ASP A 172 -2.31 -0.26 8.22
N ILE A 173 -1.88 -1.50 8.48
CA ILE A 173 -1.62 -2.52 7.46
C ILE A 173 -2.82 -2.77 6.54
N LEU A 174 -4.06 -2.67 7.03
CA LEU A 174 -5.26 -2.89 6.21
C LEU A 174 -5.42 -1.78 5.18
N VAL A 175 -5.27 -0.52 5.62
CA VAL A 175 -5.37 0.66 4.75
C VAL A 175 -4.29 0.57 3.68
N MET A 176 -3.04 0.31 4.08
CA MET A 176 -1.91 0.23 3.16
C MET A 176 -2.08 -0.94 2.17
N THR A 177 -2.47 -2.12 2.64
CA THR A 177 -2.72 -3.31 1.80
C THR A 177 -3.79 -3.03 0.74
N LEU A 178 -4.93 -2.46 1.15
CA LEU A 178 -6.02 -2.13 0.22
C LEU A 178 -5.58 -1.10 -0.81
N VAL A 179 -4.93 -0.01 -0.39
CA VAL A 179 -4.42 1.00 -1.32
C VAL A 179 -3.41 0.37 -2.29
N SER A 180 -2.51 -0.48 -1.80
CA SER A 180 -1.50 -1.12 -2.63
C SER A 180 -2.06 -2.00 -3.72
N VAL A 181 -2.99 -2.89 -3.37
CA VAL A 181 -3.60 -3.78 -4.37
C VAL A 181 -4.44 -3.00 -5.36
N LEU A 182 -5.19 -1.98 -4.91
CA LEU A 182 -6.03 -1.16 -5.79
C LEU A 182 -5.19 -0.31 -6.75
N VAL A 183 -4.18 0.40 -6.25
CA VAL A 183 -3.29 1.24 -7.08
C VAL A 183 -2.43 0.37 -8.01
N GLY A 184 -1.87 -0.73 -7.50
CA GLY A 184 -1.11 -1.69 -8.30
C GLY A 184 -1.97 -2.33 -9.40
N GLY A 185 -3.21 -2.71 -9.08
CA GLY A 185 -4.17 -3.24 -10.05
C GLY A 185 -4.49 -2.24 -11.16
N VAL A 186 -4.69 -0.97 -10.82
CA VAL A 186 -4.91 0.07 -11.83
C VAL A 186 -3.67 0.29 -12.71
N ALA A 187 -2.47 0.26 -12.14
CA ALA A 187 -1.22 0.35 -12.91
C ALA A 187 -1.07 -0.80 -13.91
N LEU A 188 -1.37 -2.04 -13.50
CA LEU A 188 -1.33 -3.22 -14.38
C LEU A 188 -2.37 -3.12 -15.52
N LEU A 189 -3.60 -2.68 -15.20
CA LEU A 189 -4.63 -2.46 -16.22
C LEU A 189 -4.22 -1.38 -17.23
N SER A 190 -3.53 -0.34 -16.75
CA SER A 190 -3.03 0.76 -17.57
C SER A 190 -1.92 0.31 -18.50
N ASP A 191 -0.96 -0.47 -18.01
CA ASP A 191 0.13 -1.03 -18.82
C ASP A 191 -0.42 -2.05 -19.84
N TRP A 192 -1.34 -2.93 -19.43
CA TRP A 192 -2.03 -3.85 -20.35
C TRP A 192 -2.73 -3.08 -21.48
N ALA A 193 -3.50 -2.04 -21.15
CA ALA A 193 -4.18 -1.23 -22.14
C ALA A 193 -3.21 -0.54 -23.11
N GLN A 194 -2.10 -0.01 -22.62
CA GLN A 194 -1.06 0.62 -23.45
C GLN A 194 -0.39 -0.40 -24.40
N ARG A 195 -0.12 -1.62 -23.92
CA ARG A 195 0.47 -2.69 -24.74
C ARG A 195 -0.50 -3.24 -25.78
N SER A 196 -1.77 -3.43 -25.42
CA SER A 196 -2.82 -3.80 -26.36
C SER A 196 -3.00 -2.72 -27.45
N PHE A 197 -2.84 -1.45 -27.07
CA PHE A 197 -2.89 -0.31 -27.98
C PHE A 197 -1.68 -0.22 -28.92
N SER A 198 -0.46 -0.45 -28.42
CA SER A 198 0.76 -0.43 -29.25
C SER A 198 0.81 -1.58 -30.25
N SER A 199 0.30 -2.76 -29.89
CA SER A 199 0.14 -3.91 -30.79
C SER A 199 -0.88 -3.64 -31.92
N SER A 200 -1.89 -2.80 -31.67
CA SER A 200 -2.93 -2.46 -32.65
C SER A 200 -2.48 -1.41 -33.69
N ARG A 201 -1.43 -0.63 -33.41
CA ARG A 201 -0.89 0.39 -34.33
C ARG A 201 -0.26 -0.17 -35.60
N SER A 202 -0.04 -1.49 -35.70
CA SER A 202 0.53 -2.14 -36.89
C SER A 202 -0.52 -2.62 -37.92
N ARG A 203 -1.80 -2.30 -37.73
CA ARG A 203 -2.85 -2.58 -38.73
C ARG A 203 -3.65 -1.30 -39.02
N GLU A 204 -3.25 -0.66 -40.10
CA GLU A 204 -3.84 0.55 -40.65
C GLU A 204 -5.27 0.33 -41.18
N SER A 205 -6.04 1.41 -41.18
CA SER A 205 -7.35 1.65 -41.84
C SER A 205 -8.57 0.90 -41.28
N GLU A 206 -9.40 1.63 -40.53
CA GLU A 206 -10.88 1.60 -40.62
C GLU A 206 -11.45 2.71 -39.72
N GLU A 207 -12.21 3.60 -40.33
CA GLU A 207 -12.71 4.90 -39.85
C GLU A 207 -13.73 4.85 -38.68
N GLY A 208 -13.84 3.73 -37.98
CA GLY A 208 -14.78 3.53 -36.86
C GLY A 208 -14.16 3.07 -35.53
N LYS A 209 -12.85 2.78 -35.47
CA LYS A 209 -12.21 2.14 -34.30
C LYS A 209 -11.67 3.09 -33.23
N ASN A 210 -11.80 4.41 -33.41
CA ASN A 210 -11.28 5.41 -32.47
C ASN A 210 -12.02 5.46 -31.12
N LEU A 211 -13.25 4.93 -31.05
CA LEU A 211 -14.05 4.97 -29.82
C LEU A 211 -13.61 3.92 -28.79
N TRP A 212 -13.18 2.74 -29.22
CA TRP A 212 -12.62 1.70 -28.35
C TRP A 212 -11.23 2.08 -27.80
N LEU A 213 -10.50 2.91 -28.54
CA LEU A 213 -9.18 3.44 -28.15
C LEU A 213 -9.27 4.53 -27.07
N ALA A 214 -10.43 5.16 -26.88
CA ALA A 214 -10.64 6.21 -25.88
C ALA A 214 -10.90 5.64 -24.47
N ILE A 215 -11.40 4.41 -24.35
CA ILE A 215 -11.86 3.83 -23.08
C ILE A 215 -10.73 3.77 -22.04
N PRO A 216 -9.51 3.24 -22.33
CA PRO A 216 -8.47 3.16 -21.31
C PRO A 216 -7.89 4.53 -20.92
N ALA A 217 -7.81 5.46 -21.89
CA ALA A 217 -7.37 6.83 -21.64
C ALA A 217 -8.39 7.60 -20.78
N TYR A 218 -9.68 7.42 -21.05
CA TYR A 218 -10.76 8.03 -20.28
C TYR A 218 -10.84 7.45 -18.86
N LEU A 219 -10.69 6.12 -18.72
CA LEU A 219 -10.56 5.48 -17.42
C LEU A 219 -9.38 6.09 -16.65
N LEU A 220 -8.18 6.13 -17.21
CA LEU A 220 -7.00 6.70 -16.54
C LEU A 220 -7.19 8.15 -16.05
N ILE A 221 -7.81 9.01 -16.87
CA ILE A 221 -8.10 10.41 -16.51
C ILE A 221 -9.09 10.48 -15.34
N ILE A 222 -10.15 9.65 -15.36
CA ILE A 222 -11.14 9.59 -14.27
C ILE A 222 -10.53 8.95 -13.01
N PHE A 223 -9.65 7.97 -13.16
CA PHE A 223 -8.99 7.28 -12.04
C PHE A 223 -7.89 8.11 -11.38
N SER A 224 -7.27 9.07 -12.06
CA SER A 224 -6.13 9.82 -11.53
C SER A 224 -6.41 10.52 -10.18
N PRO A 225 -7.51 11.27 -10.00
CA PRO A 225 -7.84 11.87 -8.70
C PRO A 225 -8.11 10.84 -7.60
N LEU A 226 -8.67 9.68 -7.97
CA LEU A 226 -8.91 8.59 -7.03
C LEU A 226 -7.60 8.00 -6.54
N ILE A 227 -6.69 7.64 -7.46
CA ILE A 227 -5.36 7.09 -7.14
C ILE A 227 -4.59 8.06 -6.24
N SER A 228 -4.59 9.35 -6.57
CA SER A 228 -3.92 10.37 -5.76
C SER A 228 -4.48 10.44 -4.34
N ARG A 229 -5.81 10.41 -4.17
CA ARG A 229 -6.44 10.38 -2.84
C ARG A 229 -6.14 9.09 -2.07
N LEU A 230 -6.15 7.94 -2.75
CA LEU A 230 -5.80 6.66 -2.12
C LEU A 230 -4.35 6.68 -1.62
N LEU A 231 -3.42 7.16 -2.43
CA LEU A 231 -2.00 7.32 -2.05
C LEU A 231 -1.84 8.31 -0.88
N ALA A 232 -2.51 9.46 -0.93
CA ALA A 232 -2.48 10.43 0.16
C ALA A 232 -3.06 9.87 1.47
N MET A 233 -4.05 8.98 1.40
CA MET A 233 -4.57 8.30 2.58
C MET A 233 -3.67 7.16 3.07
N ALA A 234 -2.81 6.59 2.23
CA ALA A 234 -1.84 5.57 2.61
C ALA A 234 -0.57 6.14 3.22
N VAL A 235 -0.20 7.38 2.89
CA VAL A 235 0.96 8.08 3.47
C VAL A 235 0.48 9.16 4.44
N SER A 236 0.69 8.96 5.75
CA SER A 236 0.32 9.97 6.76
C SER A 236 1.49 10.16 7.73
N ARG A 237 2.04 11.38 7.78
CA ARG A 237 3.14 11.72 8.70
C ARG A 237 2.77 11.46 10.17
N GLN A 238 1.51 11.65 10.54
CA GLN A 238 1.04 11.39 11.90
C GLN A 238 1.02 9.89 12.24
N ARG A 239 0.92 9.01 11.24
CA ARG A 239 1.08 7.57 11.45
C ARG A 239 2.53 7.22 11.70
N GLU A 240 3.44 7.71 10.87
CA GLU A 240 4.88 7.50 11.02
C GLU A 240 5.40 7.98 12.38
N TYR A 241 5.05 9.21 12.81
CA TYR A 241 5.49 9.71 14.11
C TYR A 241 4.97 8.89 15.29
N LEU A 242 3.75 8.35 15.20
CA LEU A 242 3.25 7.45 16.24
C LEU A 242 3.97 6.10 16.17
N ALA A 243 4.21 5.60 14.96
CA ALA A 243 4.91 4.35 14.75
C ALA A 243 6.32 4.39 15.35
N ASP A 244 7.06 5.48 15.12
CA ASP A 244 8.36 5.73 15.72
C ASP A 244 8.30 5.81 17.25
N ALA A 245 7.36 6.58 17.80
CA ALA A 245 7.19 6.68 19.25
C ALA A 245 6.86 5.32 19.89
N THR A 246 6.00 4.54 19.23
CA THR A 246 5.58 3.20 19.66
C THR A 246 6.74 2.20 19.55
N ALA A 247 7.54 2.28 18.49
CA ALA A 247 8.73 1.47 18.32
C ALA A 247 9.73 1.70 19.46
N VAL A 248 9.92 2.96 19.87
CA VAL A 248 10.74 3.31 21.04
C VAL A 248 10.11 2.81 22.35
N GLU A 249 8.78 2.84 22.47
CA GLU A 249 8.08 2.27 23.63
C GLU A 249 8.31 0.76 23.77
N TYR A 250 8.26 0.02 22.66
CA TYR A 250 8.46 -1.43 22.65
C TYR A 250 9.93 -1.81 22.86
N THR A 251 10.84 -1.15 22.16
CA THR A 251 12.28 -1.48 22.21
C THR A 251 12.99 -0.88 23.41
N ARG A 252 12.46 0.20 23.99
CA ARG A 252 13.14 1.06 24.97
C ARG A 252 14.50 1.58 24.47
N ASN A 253 14.72 1.60 23.15
CA ASN A 253 15.99 1.96 22.53
C ASN A 253 15.77 2.93 21.34
N PRO A 254 15.67 4.25 21.61
CA PRO A 254 15.51 5.24 20.54
C PRO A 254 16.72 5.33 19.60
N LEU A 255 17.92 5.02 20.11
CA LEU A 255 19.15 5.07 19.32
C LEU A 255 19.19 3.95 18.28
N GLY A 256 18.62 2.78 18.57
CA GLY A 256 18.52 1.67 17.63
C GLY A 256 17.74 2.05 16.37
N LEU A 257 16.54 2.61 16.55
CA LEU A 257 15.71 3.08 15.43
C LEU A 257 16.39 4.22 14.65
N ALA A 258 16.92 5.22 15.35
CA ALA A 258 17.57 6.37 14.71
C ALA A 258 18.77 5.96 13.85
N LYS A 259 19.63 5.06 14.35
CA LYS A 259 20.78 4.54 13.59
C LYS A 259 20.35 3.67 12.41
N ALA A 260 19.27 2.89 12.56
CA ALA A 260 18.72 2.11 11.46
C ALA A 260 18.28 3.04 10.31
N LEU A 261 17.51 4.08 10.63
CA LEU A 261 17.07 5.09 9.66
C LEU A 261 18.24 5.78 8.97
N GLU A 262 19.26 6.19 9.73
CA GLU A 262 20.48 6.81 9.18
C GLU A 262 21.19 5.89 8.18
N LYS A 263 21.40 4.62 8.55
CA LYS A 263 22.04 3.63 7.67
C LYS A 263 21.23 3.36 6.41
N ILE A 264 19.91 3.19 6.52
CA ILE A 264 19.04 2.91 5.38
C ILE A 264 19.03 4.09 4.42
N ARG A 265 18.95 5.32 4.93
CA ARG A 265 19.05 6.54 4.12
C ARG A 265 20.37 6.61 3.36
N ASP A 266 21.48 6.34 4.04
CA ASP A 266 22.81 6.44 3.45
C ASP A 266 23.10 5.30 2.45
N ALA A 267 22.43 4.15 2.62
CA ALA A 267 22.47 3.00 1.71
C ALA A 267 21.30 2.97 0.70
N ALA A 268 20.57 4.09 0.53
CA ALA A 268 19.40 4.16 -0.33
C ALA A 268 19.77 3.84 -1.78
N MET A 269 19.11 2.81 -2.32
CA MET A 269 19.26 2.40 -3.71
C MET A 269 17.91 1.96 -4.29
N PRO A 270 17.72 2.00 -5.62
CA PRO A 270 16.46 1.64 -6.24
C PRO A 270 16.13 0.17 -5.99
N PHE A 271 14.93 -0.09 -5.46
CA PHE A 271 14.38 -1.43 -5.32
C PHE A 271 13.76 -1.88 -6.65
N GLN A 272 14.20 -3.00 -7.21
CA GLN A 272 13.89 -3.34 -8.62
C GLN A 272 12.44 -3.83 -8.82
N LEU A 273 11.90 -4.54 -7.84
CA LEU A 273 10.55 -5.11 -7.88
C LEU A 273 9.48 -4.19 -7.26
N ALA A 274 9.87 -3.04 -6.69
CA ALA A 274 8.95 -2.10 -6.10
C ALA A 274 8.23 -1.33 -7.20
N SER A 275 6.91 -1.22 -7.07
CA SER A 275 6.07 -0.45 -7.98
C SER A 275 5.51 0.77 -7.24
N SER A 276 4.98 1.75 -7.99
CA SER A 276 4.25 2.87 -7.38
C SER A 276 3.06 2.40 -6.53
N GLY A 277 2.55 1.18 -6.76
CA GLY A 277 1.50 0.57 -5.96
C GLY A 277 1.99 -0.18 -4.74
N THR A 278 3.29 -0.47 -4.57
CA THR A 278 3.81 -1.12 -3.35
C THR A 278 4.72 -0.20 -2.53
N ALA A 279 5.15 0.93 -3.08
CA ALA A 279 6.05 1.88 -2.44
C ALA A 279 5.60 2.34 -1.05
N GLN A 280 4.30 2.54 -0.83
CA GLN A 280 3.75 3.00 0.45
C GLN A 280 3.75 1.93 1.57
N LEU A 281 4.07 0.67 1.27
CA LEU A 281 4.16 -0.38 2.31
C LEU A 281 5.54 -0.42 2.96
N PHE A 282 6.53 0.14 2.30
CA PHE A 282 7.92 0.01 2.72
C PHE A 282 8.27 1.05 3.79
N PHE A 283 9.06 0.61 4.76
CA PHE A 283 9.63 1.41 5.85
C PHE A 283 10.28 2.70 5.35
N VAL A 284 11.02 2.61 4.23
CA VAL A 284 11.52 3.78 3.50
C VAL A 284 11.02 3.71 2.06
N ASN A 285 10.53 4.83 1.53
CA ASN A 285 9.98 4.85 0.18
C ASN A 285 11.07 4.44 -0.85
N PRO A 286 10.89 3.30 -1.56
CA PRO A 286 11.91 2.70 -2.41
C PRO A 286 12.09 3.43 -3.76
N LEU A 287 11.19 4.35 -4.09
CA LEU A 287 11.21 5.15 -5.32
C LEU A 287 11.80 6.55 -5.10
N SER A 288 12.01 6.96 -3.85
CA SER A 288 12.62 8.24 -3.51
C SER A 288 14.06 8.27 -4.00
N ARG A 289 14.42 9.34 -4.71
CA ARG A 289 15.84 9.64 -4.95
C ARG A 289 16.37 10.42 -3.74
N PRO A 290 17.66 10.27 -3.36
CA PRO A 290 18.28 11.03 -2.26
C PRO A 290 18.23 12.57 -2.40
N VAL A 291 17.66 13.10 -3.48
CA VAL A 291 17.51 14.54 -3.76
C VAL A 291 16.19 15.10 -3.22
N ASP A 292 15.21 14.25 -2.86
CA ASP A 292 13.89 14.68 -2.37
C ASP A 292 13.90 15.10 -0.88
N ASP A 293 14.99 14.83 -0.15
CA ASP A 293 15.16 15.18 1.27
C ASP A 293 15.63 16.63 1.52
N ARG A 294 15.71 17.46 0.46
CA ARG A 294 15.91 18.90 0.68
C ARG A 294 14.60 19.53 1.14
N GLU A 295 14.42 19.54 2.45
CA GLU A 295 13.52 20.42 3.21
C GLU A 295 13.23 21.71 2.44
N GLY A 296 11.96 21.96 2.13
CA GLY A 296 11.62 23.13 1.34
C GLY A 296 10.14 23.45 1.33
N ALA A 297 9.62 23.93 2.47
CA ALA A 297 8.56 24.93 2.67
C ALA A 297 7.24 24.92 1.85
N LEU A 298 7.08 24.07 0.85
CA LEU A 298 5.95 24.00 -0.08
C LEU A 298 5.05 22.79 0.17
N ALA A 299 5.54 21.78 0.91
CA ALA A 299 4.75 20.61 1.28
C ALA A 299 3.69 20.91 2.38
N ASP A 300 3.84 22.01 3.13
CA ASP A 300 2.89 22.43 4.17
C ASP A 300 1.79 23.37 3.64
N LEU A 301 1.74 23.61 2.32
CA LEU A 301 0.75 24.49 1.66
C LEU A 301 -0.23 23.74 0.73
N LEU A 302 -0.24 22.41 0.75
CA LEU A 302 -1.24 21.56 0.09
C LEU A 302 -1.81 20.54 1.09
#